data_AF-A0A3N5XH61-F1
#
_entry.id   AF-A0A3N5XH61-F1
#
_cell.length_a   1.000
_cell.length_b   1.000
_cell.length_c   1.000
_cell.angle_alpha   90.00
_cell.angle_beta   90.00
_cell.angle_gamma   90.00
#
_symmetry.space_group_name_H-M   'P 1'
#
loop_
_entity.id
_entity.type
_entity.pdbx_description
1 polymer ?
#
loop_
_entity_poly.entity_id
_entity_poly.type
_entity_poly.pdbx_seq_one_letter_code
_entity_poly.pdbx_strand_id
1 'polypeptide(L)'
;MFETTVEAEAFAKEIELIALYGRRNIGTGTLFNRTNGGEGASGMVKTAEQKAVDGKFSKEHWQQPEYRAKIIASQKIVQGTPEARAMKSENSAAAWANPEVRQKRQTGIKQTRNTAESKAKTSAQSKAQWSDPEYAAKQTANNQEIANRAEVKAAKAAAAKALWANPEWKAKMMAARKKHIDPSATT
;
A
#
# COMPACT_ATOMS: atom_id res chain seq x y z
N MET A 1 -16.34 -3.58 -30.10
CA MET A 1 -17.09 -2.43 -30.62
C MET A 1 -18.51 -2.92 -30.86
N PHE A 2 -19.50 -2.46 -30.09
CA PHE A 2 -20.87 -2.99 -30.07
C PHE A 2 -21.93 -1.87 -30.00
N GLU A 3 -21.72 -0.75 -30.68
CA GLU A 3 -22.71 0.34 -30.76
C GLU A 3 -22.69 0.93 -32.15
N THR A 4 -23.58 0.48 -33.04
CA THR A 4 -23.79 1.20 -34.32
C THR A 4 -25.19 1.07 -34.91
N THR A 5 -26.05 0.14 -34.51
CA THR A 5 -27.39 0.02 -35.14
C THR A 5 -28.43 0.86 -34.39
N VAL A 6 -28.62 0.63 -33.09
CA VAL A 6 -29.70 1.30 -32.33
C VAL A 6 -29.50 2.81 -32.20
N GLU A 7 -28.28 3.26 -31.93
CA GLU A 7 -28.00 4.70 -31.80
C GLU A 7 -28.11 5.41 -33.16
N ALA A 8 -27.54 4.84 -34.23
CA ALA A 8 -27.65 5.41 -35.56
C ALA A 8 -29.10 5.41 -36.08
N GLU A 9 -29.87 4.34 -35.78
CA GLU A 9 -31.30 4.27 -36.07
C GLU A 9 -32.10 5.31 -35.28
N ALA A 10 -31.76 5.53 -34.00
CA ALA A 10 -32.39 6.56 -33.17
C ALA A 10 -32.09 7.97 -33.71
N PHE A 11 -30.86 8.26 -34.13
CA PHE A 11 -30.50 9.53 -34.75
C PHE A 11 -31.17 9.73 -36.10
N ALA A 12 -31.23 8.69 -36.93
CA ALA A 12 -31.94 8.74 -38.22
C ALA A 12 -33.43 9.01 -38.01
N LYS A 13 -34.05 8.36 -37.02
CA LYS A 13 -35.46 8.59 -36.68
C LYS A 13 -35.71 9.98 -36.11
N GLU A 14 -34.79 10.48 -35.28
CA GLU A 14 -34.86 11.86 -34.77
C GLU A 14 -34.87 12.87 -35.93
N ILE A 15 -33.91 12.75 -36.86
CA ILE A 15 -33.82 13.63 -38.04
C ILE A 15 -35.10 13.53 -38.89
N GLU A 16 -35.57 12.31 -39.15
CA GLU A 16 -36.81 12.06 -39.92
C GLU A 16 -38.02 12.72 -39.27
N LEU A 17 -38.20 12.55 -37.96
CA LEU A 17 -39.33 13.12 -37.22
C LEU A 17 -39.27 14.66 -37.17
N ILE A 18 -38.06 15.23 -37.01
CA ILE A 18 -37.87 16.69 -37.05
C ILE A 18 -38.22 17.26 -38.42
N ALA A 19 -37.82 16.57 -39.50
CA ALA A 19 -38.15 16.98 -40.86
C ALA A 19 -39.65 16.85 -41.15
N LEU A 20 -40.29 15.78 -40.66
CA LEU A 20 -41.71 15.50 -40.90
C LEU A 20 -42.65 16.46 -40.17
N TYR A 21 -42.42 16.68 -38.88
CA TYR A 21 -43.34 17.46 -38.03
C TYR A 21 -42.94 18.92 -37.87
N GLY A 22 -41.73 19.28 -38.32
CA GLY A 22 -41.21 20.64 -38.33
C GLY A 22 -40.93 21.23 -36.94
N ARG A 23 -40.15 22.31 -36.88
CA ARG A 23 -39.69 22.91 -35.63
C ARG A 23 -40.37 24.24 -35.35
N ARG A 24 -40.70 24.43 -34.07
CA ARG A 24 -41.37 25.65 -33.59
C ARG A 24 -40.47 26.87 -33.64
N ASN A 25 -39.17 26.73 -33.41
CA ASN A 25 -38.24 27.85 -33.36
C ASN A 25 -38.03 28.55 -34.71
N ILE A 26 -38.18 27.83 -35.82
CA ILE A 26 -38.07 28.36 -37.19
C ILE A 26 -39.44 28.44 -37.89
N GLY A 27 -40.53 28.25 -37.15
CA GLY A 27 -41.90 28.36 -37.67
C GLY A 27 -42.30 27.27 -38.67
N THR A 28 -41.57 26.15 -38.73
CA THR A 28 -41.86 25.06 -39.68
C THR A 28 -42.73 23.97 -39.09
N GLY A 29 -43.00 23.97 -37.78
CA GLY A 29 -43.86 22.97 -37.14
C GLY A 29 -43.99 23.07 -35.63
N THR A 30 -44.28 21.94 -34.97
CA THR A 30 -44.72 21.90 -33.56
C THR A 30 -43.63 21.46 -32.57
N LEU A 31 -42.54 20.88 -33.06
CA LEU A 31 -41.51 20.30 -32.21
C LEU A 31 -40.63 21.38 -31.55
N PHE A 32 -40.18 21.11 -30.32
CA PHE A 32 -39.33 22.02 -29.52
C PHE A 32 -37.82 21.86 -29.77
N ASN A 33 -37.43 20.94 -30.67
CA ASN A 33 -36.04 20.73 -31.05
C ASN A 33 -35.40 22.03 -31.57
N ARG A 34 -34.15 22.29 -31.19
CA ARG A 34 -33.39 23.49 -31.60
C ARG A 34 -32.42 23.24 -32.74
N THR A 35 -32.11 21.98 -33.02
CA THR A 35 -31.21 21.53 -34.08
C THR A 35 -31.94 20.59 -35.04
N ASN A 36 -31.27 20.09 -36.07
CA ASN A 36 -31.88 19.18 -37.05
C ASN A 36 -31.85 17.71 -36.60
N GLY A 37 -31.31 17.42 -35.40
CA GLY A 37 -31.17 16.07 -34.85
C GLY A 37 -29.87 15.38 -35.28
N GLY A 38 -29.52 14.30 -34.58
CA GLY A 38 -28.36 13.45 -34.91
C GLY A 38 -27.00 13.91 -34.36
N GLU A 39 -26.96 14.95 -33.52
CA GLU A 39 -25.73 15.50 -32.94
C GLU A 39 -25.38 14.86 -31.57
N GLY A 40 -25.84 13.62 -31.32
CA GLY A 40 -25.72 12.97 -30.01
C GLY A 40 -24.31 13.06 -29.40
N ALA A 41 -24.22 12.97 -28.07
CA ALA A 41 -22.94 13.14 -27.35
C ALA A 41 -21.93 11.99 -27.55
N SER A 42 -22.29 10.98 -28.35
CA SER A 42 -21.45 9.82 -28.67
C SER A 42 -20.16 10.27 -29.34
N GLY A 43 -19.02 9.91 -28.77
CA GLY A 43 -17.70 10.33 -29.25
C GLY A 43 -17.24 11.73 -28.82
N MET A 44 -18.01 12.47 -28.01
CA MET A 44 -17.57 13.77 -27.49
C MET A 44 -16.33 13.59 -26.60
N VAL A 45 -15.18 14.06 -27.09
CA VAL A 45 -13.94 14.16 -26.30
C VAL A 45 -13.87 15.55 -25.67
N LYS A 46 -13.90 15.60 -24.33
CA LYS A 46 -13.74 16.87 -23.59
C LYS A 46 -12.44 17.56 -23.99
N THR A 47 -12.53 18.87 -24.25
CA THR A 47 -11.35 19.71 -24.49
C THR A 47 -10.47 19.80 -23.23
N ALA A 48 -9.22 20.21 -23.40
CA ALA A 48 -8.31 20.41 -22.27
C ALA A 48 -8.87 21.43 -21.26
N GLU A 49 -9.52 22.48 -21.75
CA GLU A 49 -10.16 23.52 -20.94
C GLU A 49 -11.32 22.97 -20.12
N GLN A 50 -12.20 22.17 -20.72
CA GLN A 50 -13.30 21.51 -20.00
C GLN A 50 -12.78 20.57 -18.91
N LYS A 51 -11.73 19.79 -19.19
CA LYS A 51 -11.08 18.94 -18.18
C LYS A 51 -10.46 19.76 -17.04
N ALA A 52 -9.89 20.93 -17.34
CA ALA A 52 -9.33 21.82 -16.33
C ALA A 52 -10.42 22.40 -15.41
N VAL A 53 -11.56 22.80 -15.99
CA VAL A 53 -12.73 23.27 -15.26
C VAL A 53 -13.29 22.17 -14.35
N ASP A 54 -13.49 20.95 -14.87
CA ASP A 54 -13.92 19.80 -14.08
C ASP A 54 -12.93 19.47 -12.95
N GLY A 55 -11.63 19.53 -13.26
CA GLY A 55 -10.56 19.30 -12.29
C GLY A 55 -10.55 20.34 -11.17
N LYS A 56 -10.83 21.61 -11.48
CA LYS A 56 -10.97 22.68 -10.48
C LYS A 56 -12.16 22.40 -9.57
N PHE A 57 -13.35 22.16 -10.14
CA PHE A 57 -14.54 21.86 -9.35
C PHE A 57 -14.36 20.62 -8.49
N SER A 58 -13.76 19.56 -9.01
CA SER A 58 -13.48 18.35 -8.24
C SER A 58 -12.61 18.66 -7.02
N LYS A 59 -11.52 19.41 -7.20
CA LYS A 59 -10.65 19.83 -6.08
C LYS A 59 -11.41 20.67 -5.05
N GLU A 60 -12.25 21.61 -5.49
CA GLU A 60 -13.08 22.44 -4.60
C GLU A 60 -14.07 21.60 -3.78
N HIS A 61 -14.76 20.64 -4.41
CA HIS A 61 -15.65 19.71 -3.70
C HIS A 61 -14.90 18.87 -2.67
N TRP A 62 -13.66 18.44 -2.95
CA TRP A 62 -12.84 17.70 -1.99
C TRP A 62 -12.41 18.51 -0.77
N GLN A 63 -12.42 19.85 -0.83
CA GLN A 63 -12.19 20.71 0.33
C GLN A 63 -13.42 20.80 1.24
N GLN A 64 -14.62 20.50 0.72
CA GLN A 64 -15.85 20.54 1.51
C GLN A 64 -15.92 19.31 2.43
N PRO A 65 -15.95 19.49 3.76
CA PRO A 65 -15.88 18.37 4.71
C PRO A 65 -17.03 17.37 4.57
N GLU A 66 -18.26 17.85 4.35
CA GLU A 66 -19.45 17.01 4.22
C GLU A 66 -19.40 16.15 2.96
N TYR A 67 -19.03 16.73 1.82
CA TYR A 67 -18.84 16.00 0.57
C TYR A 67 -17.77 14.92 0.76
N ARG A 68 -16.61 15.28 1.30
CA ARG A 68 -15.52 14.34 1.58
C ARG A 68 -15.97 13.20 2.50
N ALA A 69 -16.68 13.51 3.57
CA ALA A 69 -17.20 12.50 4.50
C ALA A 69 -18.18 11.55 3.82
N LYS A 70 -19.13 12.07 3.03
CA LYS A 70 -20.10 11.28 2.26
C LYS A 70 -19.42 10.31 1.30
N ILE A 71 -18.44 10.80 0.52
CA ILE A 71 -17.70 9.96 -0.43
C ILE A 71 -16.89 8.89 0.29
N ILE A 72 -16.20 9.23 1.37
CA ILE A 72 -15.44 8.26 2.18
C ILE A 72 -16.36 7.19 2.78
N ALA A 73 -17.53 7.57 3.30
CA ALA A 73 -18.49 6.64 3.88
C ALA A 73 -18.98 5.63 2.84
N SER A 74 -19.39 6.11 1.66
CA SER A 74 -19.78 5.26 0.54
C SER A 74 -18.64 4.32 0.11
N GLN A 75 -17.43 4.85 -0.02
CA GLN A 75 -16.27 4.06 -0.41
C GLN A 75 -15.91 2.98 0.63
N LYS A 76 -16.08 3.26 1.93
CA LYS A 76 -15.89 2.27 3.00
C LYS A 76 -16.90 1.12 2.92
N ILE A 77 -18.15 1.38 2.54
CA ILE A 77 -19.16 0.34 2.36
C ILE A 77 -18.74 -0.58 1.22
N VAL A 78 -18.43 -0.01 0.05
CA VAL A 78 -18.03 -0.78 -1.14
C VAL A 78 -16.73 -1.55 -0.92
N GLN A 79 -15.70 -0.93 -0.33
CA GLN A 79 -14.44 -1.62 -0.02
C GLN A 79 -14.56 -2.58 1.18
N GLY A 80 -15.64 -2.45 1.96
CA GLY A 80 -15.93 -3.27 3.12
C GLY A 80 -16.51 -4.63 2.77
N THR A 81 -17.03 -4.82 1.55
CA THR A 81 -17.65 -6.08 1.16
C THR A 81 -16.63 -7.22 1.12
N PRO A 82 -17.06 -8.48 1.36
CA PRO A 82 -16.19 -9.64 1.28
C PRO A 82 -15.48 -9.75 -0.08
N GLU A 83 -16.19 -9.47 -1.17
CA GLU A 83 -15.67 -9.56 -2.54
C GLU A 83 -14.57 -8.52 -2.80
N ALA A 84 -14.80 -7.26 -2.39
CA ALA A 84 -13.79 -6.21 -2.54
C ALA A 84 -12.53 -6.50 -1.71
N ARG A 85 -12.70 -7.07 -0.51
CA ARG A 85 -11.59 -7.51 0.34
C ARG A 85 -10.84 -8.69 -0.27
N ALA A 86 -11.55 -9.68 -0.81
CA ALA A 86 -10.97 -10.84 -1.47
C ALA A 86 -10.14 -10.41 -2.68
N MET A 87 -10.71 -9.61 -3.58
CA MET A 87 -10.01 -9.07 -4.75
C MET A 87 -8.77 -8.26 -4.35
N LYS A 88 -8.85 -7.43 -3.30
CA LYS A 88 -7.69 -6.68 -2.81
C LYS A 88 -6.59 -7.60 -2.25
N SER A 89 -7.00 -8.65 -1.54
CA SER A 89 -6.07 -9.65 -1.00
C SER A 89 -5.38 -10.42 -2.12
N GLU A 90 -6.13 -10.88 -3.12
CA GLU A 90 -5.61 -11.55 -4.32
C GLU A 90 -4.63 -10.67 -5.09
N ASN A 91 -5.02 -9.41 -5.36
CA ASN A 91 -4.14 -8.44 -6.02
C ASN A 91 -2.86 -8.18 -5.21
N SER A 92 -2.97 -8.12 -3.88
CA SER A 92 -1.81 -7.99 -3.00
C SER A 92 -0.92 -9.24 -3.05
N ALA A 93 -1.51 -10.44 -3.04
CA ALA A 93 -0.78 -11.70 -3.13
C ALA A 93 -0.04 -11.80 -4.48
N ALA A 94 -0.72 -11.51 -5.59
CA ALA A 94 -0.13 -11.46 -6.92
C ALA A 94 1.03 -10.44 -6.98
N ALA A 95 0.87 -9.25 -6.39
CA ALA A 95 1.93 -8.26 -6.31
C ALA A 95 3.15 -8.75 -5.47
N TRP A 96 2.93 -9.53 -4.42
CA TRP A 96 4.04 -10.13 -3.65
C TRP A 96 4.69 -11.34 -4.33
N ALA A 97 3.95 -12.06 -5.19
CA ALA A 97 4.50 -13.13 -6.01
C ALA A 97 5.43 -12.60 -7.12
N ASN A 98 5.18 -11.37 -7.61
CA ASN A 98 6.07 -10.71 -8.56
C ASN A 98 7.45 -10.40 -7.89
N PRO A 99 8.56 -10.97 -8.40
CA PRO A 99 9.88 -10.79 -7.80
C PRO A 99 10.37 -9.34 -7.76
N GLU A 100 10.11 -8.56 -8.80
CA GLU A 100 10.56 -7.16 -8.89
C GLU A 100 9.85 -6.28 -7.87
N VAL A 101 8.53 -6.43 -7.76
CA VAL A 101 7.71 -5.73 -6.78
C VAL A 101 8.13 -6.12 -5.36
N ARG A 102 8.37 -7.42 -5.12
CA ARG A 102 8.84 -7.92 -3.83
C ARG A 102 10.20 -7.35 -3.46
N GLN A 103 11.17 -7.34 -4.38
CA GLN A 103 12.49 -6.76 -4.15
C GLN A 103 12.40 -5.27 -3.83
N LYS A 104 11.69 -4.48 -4.65
CA LYS A 104 11.50 -3.04 -4.42
C LYS A 104 10.84 -2.74 -3.06
N ARG A 105 9.87 -3.56 -2.65
CA ARG A 105 9.25 -3.43 -1.32
C ARG A 105 10.24 -3.79 -0.20
N GLN A 106 10.99 -4.88 -0.34
CA GLN A 106 11.99 -5.30 0.65
C GLN A 106 13.08 -4.25 0.85
N THR A 107 13.60 -3.66 -0.23
CA THR A 107 14.60 -2.59 -0.14
C THR A 107 14.04 -1.35 0.56
N GLY A 108 12.83 -0.92 0.20
CA GLY A 108 12.15 0.21 0.87
C GLY A 108 11.88 -0.05 2.36
N ILE A 109 11.45 -1.26 2.73
CA ILE A 109 11.28 -1.66 4.14
C ILE A 109 12.62 -1.64 4.87
N LYS A 110 13.69 -2.17 4.25
CA LYS A 110 15.02 -2.17 4.85
C LYS A 110 15.56 -0.75 5.05
N GLN A 111 15.36 0.15 4.09
CA GLN A 111 15.78 1.54 4.19
C GLN A 111 15.05 2.28 5.30
N THR A 112 13.71 2.17 5.32
CA THR A 112 12.88 2.85 6.32
C THR A 112 13.14 2.35 7.75
N ARG A 113 13.40 1.06 7.95
CA ARG A 113 13.79 0.51 9.27
C ARG A 113 15.20 0.89 9.72
N ASN A 114 16.06 1.32 8.80
CA ASN A 114 17.44 1.67 9.10
C ASN A 114 17.64 3.11 9.56
N THR A 115 16.60 3.95 9.52
CA THR A 115 16.67 5.33 10.02
C THR A 115 16.81 5.38 11.54
N ALA A 116 17.47 6.42 12.04
CA ALA A 116 17.64 6.62 13.48
C ALA A 116 16.28 6.74 14.20
N GLU A 117 15.33 7.46 13.59
CA GLU A 117 13.97 7.63 14.11
C GLU A 117 13.22 6.30 14.23
N SER A 118 13.27 5.45 13.19
CA SER A 118 12.62 4.13 13.22
C SER A 118 13.21 3.22 14.30
N LYS A 119 14.55 3.24 14.43
CA LYS A 119 15.26 2.49 15.48
C LYS A 119 14.92 3.01 16.87
N ALA A 120 14.86 4.34 17.06
CA ALA A 120 14.51 4.96 18.33
C ALA A 120 13.07 4.60 18.73
N LYS A 121 12.11 4.71 17.81
CA LYS A 121 10.71 4.31 18.05
C LYS A 121 10.60 2.83 18.42
N THR A 122 11.29 1.95 17.69
CA THR A 122 11.30 0.51 17.97
C THR A 122 11.93 0.21 19.34
N SER A 123 13.03 0.89 19.68
CA SER A 123 13.70 0.73 20.98
C SER A 123 12.82 1.24 22.12
N ALA A 124 12.17 2.39 21.97
CA ALA A 124 11.26 2.94 22.97
C ALA A 124 10.07 2.00 23.23
N GLN A 125 9.45 1.47 22.16
CA GLN A 125 8.38 0.49 22.29
C GLN A 125 8.85 -0.79 22.98
N SER A 126 10.03 -1.30 22.62
CA SER A 126 10.62 -2.48 23.28
C SER A 126 10.87 -2.22 24.77
N LYS A 127 11.49 -1.09 25.12
CA LYS A 127 11.72 -0.71 26.52
C LYS A 127 10.42 -0.57 27.30
N ALA A 128 9.38 0.00 26.70
CA ALA A 128 8.06 0.11 27.33
C ALA A 128 7.43 -1.28 27.57
N GLN A 129 7.55 -2.21 26.62
CA GLN A 129 7.10 -3.60 26.83
C GLN A 129 7.89 -4.29 27.95
N TRP A 130 9.21 -4.08 28.03
CA TRP A 130 10.05 -4.64 29.08
C TRP A 130 9.86 -3.98 30.45
N SER A 131 9.26 -2.79 30.53
CA SER A 131 8.89 -2.18 31.81
C SER A 131 7.66 -2.80 32.45
N ASP A 132 6.85 -3.54 31.69
CA ASP A 132 5.77 -4.37 32.23
C ASP A 132 6.38 -5.62 32.90
N PRO A 133 6.23 -5.77 34.24
CA PRO A 133 6.82 -6.89 34.97
C PRO A 133 6.29 -8.26 34.51
N GLU A 134 5.02 -8.36 34.12
CA GLU A 134 4.44 -9.64 33.68
C GLU A 134 5.04 -10.08 32.35
N TYR A 135 5.14 -9.14 31.40
CA TYR A 135 5.79 -9.38 30.12
C TYR A 135 7.26 -9.77 30.31
N ALA A 136 8.01 -9.02 31.12
CA ALA A 136 9.42 -9.28 31.39
C ALA A 136 9.65 -10.65 32.04
N ALA A 137 8.83 -11.03 33.03
CA ALA A 137 8.89 -12.34 33.67
C ALA A 137 8.59 -13.46 32.67
N LYS A 138 7.54 -13.31 31.85
CA LYS A 138 7.17 -14.30 30.81
C LYS A 138 8.28 -14.49 29.78
N GLN A 139 8.86 -13.39 29.28
CA GLN A 139 9.97 -13.46 28.34
C GLN A 139 11.22 -14.07 28.97
N THR A 140 11.52 -13.73 30.22
CA THR A 140 12.68 -14.28 30.95
C THR A 140 12.53 -15.79 31.17
N ALA A 141 11.37 -16.24 31.62
CA ALA A 141 11.08 -17.67 31.81
C ALA A 141 11.17 -18.44 30.49
N ASN A 142 10.61 -17.90 29.39
CA ASN A 142 10.71 -18.50 28.07
C ASN A 142 12.17 -18.60 27.60
N ASN A 143 12.95 -17.53 27.75
CA ASN A 143 14.37 -17.51 27.40
C ASN A 143 15.19 -18.52 28.23
N GLN A 144 14.88 -18.65 29.52
CA GLN A 144 15.51 -19.63 30.41
C GLN A 144 15.17 -21.07 30.00
N GLU A 145 13.90 -21.35 29.71
CA GLU A 145 13.46 -22.67 29.23
C GLU A 145 14.19 -23.05 27.94
N ILE A 146 14.16 -22.18 26.92
CA ILE A 146 14.84 -22.41 25.64
C ILE A 146 16.35 -22.62 25.87
N ALA A 147 16.98 -21.79 26.68
CA ALA A 147 18.41 -21.92 27.00
C ALA A 147 18.74 -23.23 27.74
N ASN A 148 17.77 -23.80 28.44
CA ASN A 148 17.91 -25.04 29.19
C ASN A 148 17.66 -26.31 28.38
N ARG A 149 17.04 -26.21 27.20
CA ARG A 149 16.86 -27.34 26.27
C ARG A 149 18.21 -27.98 25.93
N ALA A 150 18.28 -29.31 25.99
CA ALA A 150 19.50 -30.06 25.76
C ALA A 150 20.13 -29.76 24.38
N GLU A 151 19.29 -29.67 23.35
CA GLU A 151 19.72 -29.33 21.98
C GLU A 151 20.36 -27.94 21.90
N VAL A 152 19.75 -26.94 22.55
CA VAL A 152 20.28 -25.57 22.56
C VAL A 152 21.60 -25.51 23.34
N LYS A 153 21.70 -26.22 24.46
CA LYS A 153 22.96 -26.34 25.22
C LYS A 153 24.05 -27.03 24.39
N ALA A 154 23.73 -28.13 23.72
CA ALA A 154 24.65 -28.85 22.85
C ALA A 154 25.12 -27.97 21.68
N ALA A 155 24.20 -27.26 21.02
CA ALA A 155 24.51 -26.33 19.93
C ALA A 155 25.41 -25.18 20.41
N LYS A 156 25.13 -24.58 21.58
CA LYS A 156 25.99 -23.54 22.18
C LYS A 156 27.37 -24.08 22.52
N ALA A 157 27.47 -25.28 23.08
CA ALA A 157 28.75 -25.91 23.39
C ALA A 157 29.56 -26.24 22.13
N ALA A 158 28.90 -26.74 21.07
CA ALA A 158 29.53 -27.01 19.78
C ALA A 158 30.03 -25.71 19.12
N ALA A 159 29.22 -24.64 19.12
CA ALA A 159 29.61 -23.34 18.61
C ALA A 159 30.79 -22.75 19.39
N ALA A 160 30.79 -22.86 20.72
CA ALA A 160 31.91 -22.44 21.55
C ALA A 160 33.20 -23.23 21.22
N LYS A 161 33.10 -24.56 21.08
CA LYS A 161 34.24 -25.40 20.67
C LYS A 161 34.78 -25.01 19.29
N ALA A 162 33.90 -24.81 18.30
CA ALA A 162 34.30 -24.37 16.96
C ALA A 162 35.01 -23.01 16.99
N LEU A 163 34.52 -22.08 17.80
CA LEU A 163 35.12 -20.76 17.97
C LEU A 163 36.51 -20.86 18.63
N TRP A 164 36.69 -21.75 19.61
CA TRP A 164 37.99 -22.02 20.24
C TRP A 164 38.95 -22.84 19.36
N ALA A 165 38.44 -23.57 18.38
CA ALA A 165 39.25 -24.25 17.38
C ALA A 165 39.80 -23.27 16.32
N ASN A 166 39.16 -22.11 16.12
CA ASN A 166 39.70 -21.06 15.26
C ASN A 166 41.00 -20.48 15.88
N PRO A 167 42.15 -20.60 15.21
CA PRO A 167 43.44 -20.15 15.73
C PRO A 167 43.49 -18.64 16.04
N GLU A 168 42.87 -17.81 15.20
CA GLU A 168 42.86 -16.35 15.37
C GLU A 168 42.06 -15.95 16.61
N TRP A 169 40.89 -16.56 16.79
CA TRP A 169 40.05 -16.32 17.97
C TRP A 169 40.74 -16.79 19.25
N LYS A 170 41.34 -17.99 19.22
CA LYS A 170 42.09 -18.54 20.35
C LYS A 170 43.26 -17.64 20.72
N ALA A 171 44.05 -17.18 19.75
CA ALA A 171 45.16 -16.27 19.99
C ALA A 171 44.68 -14.94 20.61
N LYS A 172 43.60 -14.34 20.07
CA LYS A 172 42.99 -13.13 20.61
C LYS A 172 42.54 -13.30 22.07
N MET A 173 41.85 -14.40 22.38
CA MET A 173 41.37 -14.68 23.74
C MET A 173 42.51 -14.96 24.73
N MET A 174 43.55 -15.68 24.30
CA MET A 174 44.74 -15.92 25.14
C MET A 174 45.53 -14.64 25.40
N ALA A 175 45.66 -13.76 24.40
CA ALA A 175 46.27 -12.45 24.56
C ALA A 175 45.48 -11.56 25.53
N ALA A 176 44.15 -11.54 25.42
CA ALA A 176 43.28 -10.81 26.34
C ALA A 176 43.39 -11.34 27.78
N ARG A 177 43.43 -12.68 27.95
CA ARG A 177 43.62 -13.32 29.26
C ARG A 177 44.98 -12.98 29.87
N LYS A 178 46.06 -12.94 29.06
CA LYS A 178 47.40 -12.53 29.50
C LYS A 178 47.43 -11.08 29.99
N LYS A 179 46.76 -10.14 29.27
CA LYS A 179 46.64 -8.73 29.69
C LYS A 179 45.88 -8.53 31.00
N HIS A 180 44.92 -9.39 31.31
CA HIS A 180 44.16 -9.33 32.56
C HIS A 180 44.95 -9.89 33.76
N ILE A 181 45.88 -10.80 33.51
CA ILE A 181 46.73 -11.41 34.55
C ILE A 181 47.97 -10.54 34.82
N ASP A 182 48.45 -9.80 33.82
CA ASP A 182 49.66 -8.98 33.92
C ASP A 182 49.42 -7.56 33.38
N PRO A 183 48.82 -6.66 34.17
CA PRO A 183 48.47 -5.31 33.72
C PRO A 183 49.71 -4.43 33.41
N SER A 184 50.92 -4.85 33.79
CA SER A 184 52.18 -4.13 33.53
C SER A 184 52.85 -4.43 32.18
N ALA A 185 52.35 -5.39 31.40
CA ALA A 185 53.00 -5.79 30.14
C ALA A 185 52.63 -4.92 28.91
N THR A 186 52.31 -3.64 29.12
CA THR A 186 52.08 -2.69 28.00
C THR A 186 52.99 -1.47 28.16
N THR A 187 54.17 -1.57 27.59
CA THR A 187 55.02 -0.46 27.10
C THR A 187 55.68 -0.99 25.83
#